data_AF-A0A1A7YYJ2-F1
#
_entry.id   AF-A0A1A7YYJ2-F1
#
_cell.length_a   1.000
_cell.length_b   1.000
_cell.length_c   1.000
_cell.angle_alpha   90.00
_cell.angle_beta   90.00
_cell.angle_gamma   90.00
#
_symmetry.space_group_name_H-M   'P 1'
#
loop_
_entity.id
_entity.type
_entity.pdbx_description
1 polymer ?
#
loop_
_entity_poly.entity_id
_entity_poly.type
_entity_poly.pdbx_seq_one_letter_code
_entity_poly.pdbx_strand_id
1 'polypeptide(L)'
;VIQRLTVKNISNEALDLRSSVLNTNGPFSLLNALRCIHPGEKHSLVLAFSPTLGEKHCEVLEVQSLKMVLEVNLCGEGVLPAVTSSHTGGLLDFGYVLEKETTSKCVQLQNNS
;
A
#
# COMPACT_ATOMS: atom_id res chain seq x y z
N VAL A 1 2.57 -1.22 -0.24
CA VAL A 1 3.27 -0.18 -1.05
C VAL A 1 4.06 0.73 -0.13
N ILE A 2 5.24 1.20 -0.53
CA ILE A 2 6.04 2.17 0.25
C ILE A 2 6.15 3.47 -0.54
N GLN A 3 5.84 4.59 0.10
CA GLN A 3 5.95 5.93 -0.47
C GLN A 3 6.83 6.82 0.40
N ARG A 4 7.55 7.75 -0.22
CA ARG A 4 8.43 8.71 0.46
C ARG A 4 7.90 10.12 0.29
N LEU A 5 7.68 10.80 1.40
CA LEU A 5 7.35 12.22 1.46
C LEU A 5 8.56 13.00 1.98
N THR A 6 9.05 13.98 1.23
CA THR A 6 10.19 14.79 1.66
C THR A 6 9.74 16.13 2.19
N VAL A 7 10.12 16.43 3.43
CA VAL A 7 9.88 17.70 4.11
C VAL A 7 11.18 18.50 4.11
N LYS A 8 11.11 19.79 3.74
CA LYS A 8 12.26 20.70 3.75
C LYS A 8 12.03 21.81 4.76
N ASN A 9 13.04 22.09 5.58
CA ASN A 9 13.02 23.30 6.39
C ASN A 9 13.48 24.50 5.55
N ILE A 10 12.54 25.43 5.31
CA ILE A 10 12.78 26.68 4.58
C ILE A 10 12.90 27.89 5.52
N SER A 11 12.90 27.66 6.84
CA SER A 11 13.09 28.70 7.85
C SER A 11 14.56 28.86 8.23
N ASN A 12 14.87 29.90 9.01
CA ASN A 12 16.21 30.18 9.52
C ASN A 12 16.49 29.54 10.88
N GLU A 13 15.54 28.78 11.45
CA GLU A 13 15.68 28.08 12.73
C GLU A 13 15.58 26.56 12.54
N ALA A 14 16.15 25.78 13.46
CA ALA A 14 15.99 24.33 13.45
C ALA A 14 14.55 23.94 13.87
N LEU A 15 13.97 22.96 13.17
CA LEU A 15 12.62 22.47 13.43
C LEU A 15 12.67 21.06 14.02
N ASP A 16 12.28 20.92 15.28
CA ASP A 16 12.03 19.61 15.88
C ASP A 16 10.64 19.11 15.47
N LEU A 17 10.60 17.95 14.82
CA LEU A 17 9.38 17.39 14.24
C LEU A 17 8.82 16.25 15.10
N ARG A 18 7.51 16.27 15.26
CA ARG A 18 6.71 15.20 15.87
C ARG A 18 5.59 14.82 14.92
N SER A 19 5.03 13.62 15.08
CA SER A 19 3.83 13.24 14.34
C SER A 19 2.70 12.89 15.28
N SER A 20 1.47 13.05 14.78
CA SER A 20 0.34 12.32 15.34
C SER A 20 0.57 10.81 15.20
N VAL A 21 -0.14 10.05 16.03
CA VAL A 21 -0.19 8.59 15.91
C VAL A 21 -1.23 8.25 14.85
N LEU A 22 -0.81 7.51 13.83
CA LEU A 22 -1.74 6.89 12.88
C LEU A 22 -2.52 5.75 13.57
N ASN A 23 -3.67 5.39 13.03
CA ASN A 23 -4.52 4.32 13.50
C ASN A 23 -3.73 3.02 13.52
N THR A 24 -3.54 2.46 14.72
CA THR A 24 -2.74 1.25 14.93
C THR A 24 -3.35 0.00 14.30
N ASN A 25 -4.66 0.02 14.03
CA ASN A 25 -5.36 -1.03 13.28
C ASN A 25 -5.57 -0.65 11.81
N GLY A 26 -5.09 0.54 11.40
CA GLY A 26 -5.20 1.04 10.04
C GLY A 26 -4.11 0.48 9.12
N PRO A 27 -4.26 0.63 7.80
CA PRO A 27 -3.31 0.12 6.83
C PRO A 27 -2.11 1.04 6.61
N PHE A 28 -2.12 2.24 7.19
CA PHE A 28 -1.03 3.21 7.05
C PHE A 28 -0.05 3.08 8.22
N SER A 29 1.25 3.21 7.92
CA SER A 29 2.28 3.21 8.95
C SER A 29 3.45 4.12 8.57
N LEU A 30 3.92 4.90 9.53
CA LEU A 30 5.17 5.66 9.40
C LEU A 30 6.34 4.78 9.82
N LEU A 31 7.22 4.43 8.87
CA LEU A 31 8.29 3.45 9.06
C LEU A 31 9.56 4.03 9.68
N ASN A 32 9.70 5.36 9.74
CA ASN A 32 10.89 6.00 10.30
C ASN A 32 10.52 7.10 11.29
N ALA A 33 11.42 7.32 12.26
CA ALA A 33 11.27 8.39 13.22
C ALA A 33 11.42 9.77 12.55
N LEU A 34 10.67 10.75 13.06
CA LEU A 34 10.91 12.15 12.77
C LEU A 34 12.20 12.60 13.45
N ARG A 35 12.89 13.53 12.80
CA ARG A 35 14.16 14.10 13.24
C ARG A 35 14.10 15.61 13.18
N CYS A 36 14.95 16.25 13.96
CA CYS A 36 15.20 17.68 13.83
C CYS A 36 15.75 17.98 12.43
N ILE A 37 15.24 19.04 11.79
CA ILE A 37 15.68 19.50 10.46
C ILE A 37 16.29 20.89 10.61
N HIS A 38 17.58 21.04 10.30
CA HIS A 38 18.24 22.36 10.34
C HIS A 38 17.83 23.23 9.14
N PRO A 39 18.05 24.56 9.20
CA PRO A 39 17.78 25.47 8.09
C PRO A 39 18.38 24.97 6.76
N GLY A 40 17.53 24.83 5.74
CA GLY A 40 17.93 24.37 4.40
C GLY A 40 17.98 22.85 4.22
N GLU A 41 17.96 22.06 5.30
CA GLU A 41 17.98 20.59 5.26
C GLU A 41 16.61 19.99 4.89
N LYS A 42 16.65 18.70 4.55
CA LYS A 42 15.47 17.90 4.19
C LYS A 42 15.44 16.61 5.02
N HIS A 43 14.24 16.18 5.38
CA HIS A 43 13.98 14.87 5.96
C HIS A 43 12.93 14.13 5.14
N SER A 44 13.16 12.84 4.89
CA SER A 44 12.20 12.00 4.17
C SER A 44 11.42 11.12 5.14
N LEU A 45 10.11 11.30 5.17
CA LEU A 45 9.16 10.43 5.85
C LEU A 45 8.87 9.22 4.95
N VAL A 46 8.99 8.02 5.50
CA VAL A 46 8.77 6.76 4.80
C VAL A 46 7.44 6.18 5.27
N LEU A 47 6.46 6.15 4.39
CA LEU A 47 5.11 5.67 4.67
C LEU A 47 4.89 4.32 4.01
N ALA A 48 4.26 3.41 4.72
CA ALA A 48 3.74 2.16 4.19
C ALA A 48 2.21 2.21 4.12
N PHE A 49 1.68 1.59 3.06
CA PHE A 49 0.26 1.29 2.91
C PHE A 49 0.11 -0.22 2.66
N SER A 50 -0.56 -0.90 3.59
CA SER A 50 -0.77 -2.35 3.62
C SER A 50 -2.24 -2.67 3.90
N PRO A 51 -3.15 -2.49 2.93
CA PRO A 51 -4.56 -2.74 3.11
C PRO A 51 -4.84 -4.24 3.28
N THR A 52 -5.72 -4.57 4.21
CA THR A 52 -6.23 -5.94 4.44
C THR A 52 -7.56 -6.19 3.74
N LEU A 53 -8.26 -5.13 3.36
CA LEU A 53 -9.55 -5.17 2.66
C LEU A 53 -9.42 -4.43 1.32
N GLY A 54 -10.23 -4.85 0.35
CA GLY A 54 -10.33 -4.21 -0.96
C GLY A 54 -11.16 -2.94 -0.94
N GLU A 55 -10.85 -2.02 -0.03
CA GLU A 55 -11.64 -0.81 0.23
C GLU A 55 -10.76 0.44 0.25
N LYS A 56 -11.41 1.60 0.15
CA LYS A 56 -10.74 2.89 0.26
C LYS A 56 -10.46 3.22 1.72
N HIS A 57 -9.21 3.53 2.01
CA HIS A 57 -8.73 3.99 3.30
C HIS A 57 -8.21 5.42 3.20
N CYS A 58 -8.67 6.28 4.11
CA CYS A 58 -8.21 7.65 4.23
C CYS A 58 -7.82 7.95 5.68
N GLU A 59 -6.70 8.65 5.87
CA GLU A 59 -6.22 9.05 7.18
C GLU A 59 -5.43 10.37 7.10
N VAL A 60 -5.36 11.12 8.19
CA VAL A 60 -4.60 12.38 8.26
C VAL A 60 -3.38 12.18 9.16
N LEU A 61 -2.20 12.33 8.56
CA LEU A 61 -0.95 12.42 9.30
C LEU A 61 -0.68 13.89 9.62
N GLU A 62 -0.60 14.24 10.90
CA GLU A 62 -0.15 15.56 11.32
C GLU A 62 1.34 15.52 11.60
N VAL A 63 2.11 16.35 10.92
CA VAL A 63 3.52 16.60 11.20
C VAL A 63 3.62 17.93 11.93
N GLN A 64 3.93 17.88 13.21
CA GLN A 64 3.91 19.02 14.12
C GLN A 64 5.33 19.48 14.42
N SER A 65 5.50 20.79 14.53
CA SER A 65 6.65 21.47 15.14
C SER A 65 6.12 22.39 16.23
N LEU A 66 7.02 23.00 17.01
CA LEU A 66 6.62 23.95 18.07
C LEU A 66 5.78 25.13 17.58
N LYS A 67 5.89 25.52 16.30
CA LYS A 67 5.27 26.72 15.74
C LYS A 67 4.24 26.45 14.63
N MET A 68 4.12 25.20 14.17
CA MET A 68 3.31 24.86 13.00
C MET A 68 2.85 23.40 13.06
N VAL A 69 1.64 23.14 12.55
CA VAL A 69 1.16 21.81 12.20
C VAL A 69 1.00 21.72 10.69
N LEU A 70 1.53 20.66 10.09
CA LEU A 70 1.34 20.30 8.69
C LEU A 70 0.44 19.06 8.62
N GLU A 71 -0.72 19.19 8.01
CA GLU A 71 -1.62 18.06 7.76
C GLU A 71 -1.34 17.41 6.41
N VAL A 72 -1.21 16.09 6.40
CA VAL A 72 -0.96 15.29 5.21
C VAL A 72 -2.07 14.25 5.09
N ASN A 73 -2.92 14.41 4.08
CA ASN A 73 -3.98 13.45 3.77
C ASN A 73 -3.39 12.22 3.05
N LEU A 74 -3.49 11.07 3.69
CA LEU A 74 -3.11 9.76 3.15
C LEU A 74 -4.37 9.08 2.59
N CYS A 75 -4.34 8.74 1.31
CA CYS A 75 -5.43 8.03 0.64
C CYS A 75 -4.86 6.84 -0.12
N GLY A 76 -5.47 5.67 0.06
CA GLY A 76 -5.11 4.46 -0.65
C GLY A 76 -6.30 3.52 -0.74
N GLU A 77 -6.38 2.74 -1.81
CA GLU A 77 -7.45 1.76 -2.01
C GLU A 77 -6.81 0.38 -2.11
N GLY A 78 -7.25 -0.52 -1.25
CA GLY A 78 -6.92 -1.93 -1.41
C GLY A 78 -7.71 -2.49 -2.58
N VAL A 79 -7.10 -3.39 -3.35
CA VAL A 79 -7.79 -4.15 -4.38
C VAL A 79 -7.76 -5.62 -4.01
N LEU A 80 -8.91 -6.29 -4.06
CA LEU A 80 -8.95 -7.73 -3.88
C LEU A 80 -8.37 -8.41 -5.11
N PRO A 81 -7.57 -9.47 -4.94
CA PRO A 81 -7.04 -10.20 -6.06
C PRO A 81 -8.16 -10.88 -6.83
N ALA A 82 -8.35 -10.47 -8.08
CA ALA A 82 -9.29 -11.11 -8.99
C ALA A 82 -8.59 -12.27 -9.71
N VAL A 83 -8.64 -13.46 -9.12
CA VAL A 83 -8.22 -14.68 -9.80
C VAL A 83 -9.32 -15.12 -10.76
N THR A 84 -9.03 -15.01 -12.05
CA THR A 84 -9.87 -15.51 -13.13
C THR A 84 -9.33 -16.84 -13.64
N SER A 85 -10.23 -17.69 -14.16
CA SER A 85 -9.89 -18.99 -14.72
C SER A 85 -10.42 -19.06 -16.15
N SER A 86 -9.64 -19.62 -17.07
CA SER A 86 -10.10 -19.92 -18.43
C SER A 86 -11.23 -20.97 -18.46
N HIS A 87 -11.37 -21.72 -17.37
CA HIS A 87 -12.46 -22.64 -17.14
C HIS A 87 -13.38 -22.10 -16.04
N THR A 88 -14.68 -21.97 -16.32
CA THR A 88 -15.68 -21.39 -15.41
C THR A 88 -16.04 -22.28 -14.21
N GLY A 89 -15.33 -23.41 -14.04
CA GLY A 89 -15.71 -24.46 -13.09
C GLY A 89 -16.88 -25.29 -13.60
N GLY A 90 -17.06 -26.47 -13.00
CA GLY A 90 -18.10 -27.43 -13.40
C GLY A 90 -17.51 -28.69 -14.03
N LEU A 91 -18.13 -29.16 -15.12
CA LEU A 91 -17.76 -30.40 -15.79
C LEU A 91 -16.54 -30.19 -16.70
N LEU A 92 -15.45 -30.91 -16.42
CA LEU A 92 -14.31 -31.06 -17.33
C LEU A 92 -14.53 -32.31 -18.19
N ASP A 93 -15.25 -32.15 -19.29
CA ASP A 93 -15.50 -33.25 -20.22
C ASP A 93 -14.24 -33.60 -21.02
N PHE A 94 -13.84 -34.87 -21.03
CA PHE A 94 -12.70 -35.39 -21.79
C PHE A 94 -13.11 -35.91 -23.18
N GLY A 95 -14.43 -36.00 -23.46
CA GLY A 95 -14.96 -36.59 -24.67
C GLY A 95 -14.64 -38.09 -24.77
N TYR A 96 -14.56 -38.58 -25.99
CA TYR A 96 -14.18 -39.97 -26.27
C TYR A 96 -12.66 -40.10 -26.34
N VAL A 97 -12.09 -40.98 -25.50
CA VAL A 97 -10.65 -41.30 -25.48
C VAL A 97 -10.45 -42.76 -25.86
N LEU A 98 -9.55 -43.03 -26.81
CA LEU A 98 -9.26 -44.39 -27.28
C LEU A 98 -8.54 -45.21 -26.20
N GLU A 99 -8.76 -46.53 -26.23
CA GLU A 99 -8.11 -47.45 -25.30
C GLU A 99 -6.58 -47.33 -25.44
N LYS A 100 -5.87 -47.12 -24.32
CA LYS A 100 -4.41 -46.95 -24.20
C LYS A 100 -3.84 -45.60 -24.65
N GLU A 101 -4.68 -44.62 -25.00
CA GLU A 101 -4.23 -43.24 -25.26
C GLU A 101 -4.38 -42.34 -24.03
N THR A 102 -3.66 -41.21 -24.03
CA THR A 102 -3.71 -40.20 -22.96
C THR A 102 -4.12 -38.85 -23.52
N THR A 103 -5.11 -38.21 -22.88
CA THR A 103 -5.53 -36.84 -23.17
C THR A 103 -5.22 -35.93 -21.98
N SER A 104 -4.72 -34.73 -22.26
CA SER A 104 -4.45 -33.69 -21.26
C SER A 104 -5.17 -32.39 -21.63
N LYS A 105 -5.81 -31.74 -20.65
CA LYS A 105 -6.34 -30.38 -20.77
C LYS A 105 -5.58 -29.43 -19.85
N CYS A 106 -5.24 -28.26 -20.37
CA CYS A 106 -4.63 -27.19 -19.59
C CYS A 106 -5.69 -26.16 -19.23
N VAL A 107 -5.79 -25.82 -17.95
CA VAL A 107 -6.62 -24.71 -17.46
C VAL A 107 -5.69 -23.60 -17.03
N GLN A 108 -5.95 -22.39 -17.51
CA GLN A 108 -5.16 -21.22 -17.16
C GLN A 108 -5.83 -20.49 -16.01
N LEU A 109 -5.07 -20.27 -14.94
CA LEU A 109 -5.45 -19.37 -13.86
C LEU A 109 -4.66 -18.07 -14.03
N GLN A 110 -5.37 -16.95 -14.06
CA GLN A 110 -4.77 -15.64 -14.23
C GLN A 110 -5.22 -14.74 -13.08
N ASN A 111 -4.24 -14.25 -12.31
CA ASN A 111 -4.48 -13.21 -11.34
C ASN A 111 -4.39 -11.84 -12.03
N ASN A 112 -5.46 -11.06 -11.98
CA ASN A 112 -5.52 -9.72 -12.58
C ASN A 112 -5.25 -8.59 -11.55
N SER A 113 -4.51 -8.89 -10.46
CA SER A 113 -4.12 -7.90 -9.45
C SER A 113 -3.01 -6.97 -9.91
#